data_AF-W4JN19-F1
#
_entry.id   AF-W4JN19-F1
#
_cell.length_a   1.000
_cell.length_b   1.000
_cell.length_c   1.000
_cell.angle_alpha   90.00
_cell.angle_beta   90.00
_cell.angle_gamma   90.00
#
_symmetry.space_group_name_H-M   'P 1'
#
loop_
_entity.id
_entity.type
_entity.pdbx_description
1 polymer ?
#
loop_
_entity_poly.entity_id
_entity_poly.type
_entity_poly.pdbx_seq_one_letter_code
_entity_poly.pdbx_strand_id
1 'polypeptide(L)'
;MNRYLWHPDNNDQKTVYLQAAGKQYEGGARHVLLAWSNGTFQYNGNRTSVRQIIQLTQDGAGYHYDLNPVAELFPPAALRNNTFLPLGTFTRLQRDRILQLAQNTPFVSKSTVNGCRVWTRDLLEAMMNEGMISQEIFEQVDYGVPLVKRMAE
;
A
#
# COMPACT_ATOMS: atom_id res chain seq x y z
N MET A 1 -12.89 9.25 -7.77
CA MET A 1 -12.17 10.48 -8.15
C MET A 1 -10.93 10.59 -7.29
N ASN A 2 -9.75 10.67 -7.90
CA ASN A 2 -8.49 10.88 -7.20
C ASN A 2 -8.52 12.23 -6.46
N ARG A 3 -8.36 12.20 -5.14
CA ARG A 3 -8.45 13.37 -4.26
C ARG A 3 -7.11 14.07 -4.01
N TYR A 4 -6.02 13.58 -4.61
CA TYR A 4 -4.68 14.06 -4.30
C TYR A 4 -4.50 15.57 -4.55
N LEU A 5 -5.13 16.12 -5.58
CA LEU A 5 -5.06 17.55 -5.88
C LEU A 5 -5.64 18.44 -4.76
N TRP A 6 -6.59 17.95 -3.98
CA TRP A 6 -7.20 18.67 -2.85
C TRP A 6 -6.62 18.24 -1.50
N HIS A 7 -6.00 17.06 -1.45
CA HIS A 7 -5.39 16.48 -0.26
C HIS A 7 -4.03 15.87 -0.62
N PRO A 8 -3.04 16.72 -0.98
CA PRO A 8 -1.72 16.25 -1.34
C PRO A 8 -1.00 15.71 -0.11
N ASP A 9 0.08 14.95 -0.33
CA ASP A 9 1.01 14.67 0.75
C ASP A 9 1.67 15.97 1.24
N ASN A 10 2.01 16.05 2.52
CA ASN A 10 2.55 17.24 3.17
C ASN A 10 3.86 16.90 3.91
N ASN A 11 4.41 17.85 4.68
CA ASN A 11 5.68 17.67 5.37
C ASN A 11 5.58 16.98 6.73
N ASP A 12 4.37 16.62 7.17
CA ASP A 12 4.19 15.94 8.45
C ASP A 12 4.81 14.55 8.42
N GLN A 13 5.25 14.09 9.58
CA GLN A 13 5.57 12.68 9.77
C GLN A 13 4.28 11.86 9.76
N LYS A 14 4.29 10.73 9.07
CA LYS A 14 3.09 9.91 8.87
C LYS A 14 3.39 8.45 9.07
N THR A 15 2.49 7.77 9.78
CA THR A 15 2.51 6.32 9.83
C THR A 15 2.09 5.76 8.48
N VAL A 16 2.97 4.95 7.88
CA VAL A 16 2.64 4.15 6.70
C VAL A 16 2.17 2.78 7.17
N TYR A 17 1.07 2.32 6.61
CA TYR A 17 0.48 1.02 6.92
C TYR A 17 0.50 0.14 5.68
N LEU A 18 0.78 -1.15 5.87
CA LEU A 18 0.29 -2.16 4.95
C LEU A 18 -1.18 -2.44 5.29
N GLN A 19 -2.04 -2.36 4.28
CA GLN A 19 -3.41 -2.83 4.37
C GLN A 19 -3.58 -4.10 3.53
N ALA A 20 -4.30 -5.08 4.08
CA ALA A 20 -4.75 -6.24 3.33
C ALA A 20 -6.26 -6.46 3.47
N ALA A 21 -6.92 -6.83 2.38
CA ALA A 21 -8.36 -7.09 2.36
C ALA A 21 -8.74 -8.27 3.26
N GLY A 22 -9.82 -8.15 4.03
CA GLY A 22 -10.30 -9.22 4.92
C GLY A 22 -9.46 -9.40 6.19
N LYS A 23 -10.06 -10.04 7.21
CA LYS A 23 -9.39 -10.44 8.47
C LYS A 23 -8.96 -11.92 8.50
N GLN A 24 -9.55 -12.75 7.64
CA GLN A 24 -9.25 -14.16 7.49
C GLN A 24 -8.99 -14.44 6.00
N TYR A 25 -8.00 -15.29 5.72
CA TYR A 25 -7.59 -15.62 4.35
C TYR A 25 -8.09 -17.02 3.97
N GLU A 26 -9.04 -17.10 3.06
CA GLU A 26 -9.66 -18.36 2.60
C GLU A 26 -9.09 -18.89 1.26
N GLY A 27 -7.91 -18.41 0.83
CA GLY A 27 -7.23 -18.96 -0.34
C GLY A 27 -7.40 -18.20 -1.67
N GLY A 28 -8.05 -17.03 -1.69
CA GLY A 28 -8.22 -16.18 -2.89
C GLY A 28 -7.19 -15.05 -3.05
N ALA A 29 -7.30 -14.23 -4.10
CA ALA A 29 -6.45 -13.04 -4.31
C ALA A 29 -6.73 -11.96 -3.26
N ARG A 30 -5.99 -11.99 -2.14
CA ARG A 30 -6.06 -10.96 -1.10
C ARG A 30 -5.37 -9.70 -1.60
N HIS A 31 -6.16 -8.66 -1.90
CA HIS A 31 -5.64 -7.38 -2.32
C HIS A 31 -4.87 -6.70 -1.18
N VAL A 32 -3.68 -6.19 -1.50
CA VAL A 32 -2.75 -5.55 -0.57
C VAL A 32 -2.30 -4.20 -1.12
N LEU A 33 -2.12 -3.23 -0.24
CA LEU A 33 -1.65 -1.89 -0.57
C LEU A 33 -0.88 -1.27 0.59
N LEU A 34 -0.05 -0.28 0.31
CA LEU A 34 0.51 0.63 1.32
C LEU A 34 -0.33 1.91 1.36
N ALA A 35 -0.53 2.48 2.55
CA ALA A 35 -1.27 3.73 2.69
C ALA A 35 -0.83 4.57 3.89
N TRP A 36 -1.05 5.88 3.77
CA TRP A 36 -0.92 6.84 4.87
C TRP A 36 -1.94 7.97 4.73
N SER A 37 -2.23 8.67 5.83
CA SER A 37 -3.23 9.75 5.85
C SER A 37 -2.74 11.02 5.17
N ASN A 38 -3.52 11.60 4.26
CA ASN A 38 -3.32 12.96 3.73
C ASN A 38 -4.23 14.00 4.40
N GLY A 39 -4.98 13.60 5.43
CA GLY A 39 -5.82 14.48 6.23
C GLY A 39 -7.25 13.98 6.30
N THR A 40 -8.19 14.91 6.40
CA THR A 40 -9.62 14.61 6.49
C THR A 40 -10.41 15.47 5.51
N PHE A 41 -11.48 14.89 4.98
CA PHE A 41 -12.48 15.56 4.15
C PHE A 41 -13.76 15.70 4.96
N GLN A 42 -14.31 16.92 5.02
CA GLN A 42 -15.54 17.22 5.76
C GLN A 42 -16.68 17.50 4.78
N TYR A 43 -17.79 16.78 4.92
CA TYR A 43 -18.99 16.97 4.11
C TYR A 43 -20.25 16.71 4.95
N ASN A 44 -21.18 17.66 4.94
CA ASN A 44 -22.43 17.61 5.73
C ASN A 44 -22.18 17.27 7.21
N GLY A 45 -21.16 17.87 7.83
CA GLY A 45 -20.78 17.61 9.23
C GLY A 45 -20.03 16.30 9.48
N ASN A 46 -19.95 15.40 8.51
CA ASN A 46 -19.21 14.14 8.64
C ASN A 46 -17.75 14.33 8.21
N ARG A 47 -16.82 13.79 9.01
CA ARG A 47 -15.39 13.73 8.70
C ARG A 47 -15.01 12.34 8.24
N THR A 48 -14.38 12.27 7.07
CA THR A 48 -13.84 11.03 6.50
C THR A 48 -12.36 11.22 6.24
N SER A 49 -11.52 10.27 6.65
CA SER A 49 -10.09 10.34 6.39
C SER A 49 -9.83 10.27 4.89
N VAL A 50 -8.84 11.02 4.42
CA VAL A 50 -8.29 10.91 3.07
C VAL A 50 -6.93 10.27 3.22
N ARG A 51 -6.64 9.25 2.41
CA ARG A 51 -5.35 8.57 2.43
C ARG A 51 -4.76 8.51 1.05
N GLN A 52 -3.44 8.56 0.99
CA GLN A 52 -2.70 8.17 -0.20
C GLN A 52 -2.51 6.66 -0.20
N ILE A 53 -2.58 6.06 -1.39
CA ILE A 53 -2.39 4.63 -1.58
C ILE A 53 -1.25 4.36 -2.58
N ILE A 54 -0.54 3.26 -2.37
CA ILE A 54 0.41 2.67 -3.30
C ILE A 54 0.00 1.21 -3.47
N GLN A 55 -0.22 0.77 -4.70
CA GLN A 55 -0.62 -0.60 -5.00
C GLN A 55 -0.27 -0.98 -6.44
N LEU A 56 -0.16 -2.28 -6.68
CA LEU A 56 -0.29 -2.85 -8.01
C LEU A 56 -1.77 -3.20 -8.25
N THR A 57 -2.36 -2.59 -9.25
CA THR A 57 -3.77 -2.81 -9.62
C THR A 57 -3.85 -3.90 -10.69
N GLN A 58 -4.92 -4.70 -10.66
CA GLN A 58 -5.25 -5.66 -11.72
C GLN A 58 -6.61 -5.31 -12.30
N ASP A 59 -6.68 -5.20 -13.62
CA ASP A 59 -7.92 -5.04 -14.36
C ASP A 59 -7.96 -5.96 -15.60
N GLY A 60 -8.89 -5.70 -16.52
CA GLY A 60 -9.04 -6.50 -17.75
C GLY A 60 -7.84 -6.40 -18.71
N ALA A 61 -6.96 -5.40 -18.56
CA ALA A 61 -5.73 -5.27 -19.34
C ALA A 61 -4.53 -5.96 -18.69
N GLY A 62 -4.64 -6.36 -17.42
CA GLY A 62 -3.59 -7.02 -16.64
C GLY A 62 -3.19 -6.20 -15.42
N TYR A 63 -1.97 -6.45 -14.92
CA TYR A 63 -1.38 -5.66 -13.85
C TYR A 63 -0.83 -4.33 -14.35
N HIS A 64 -1.00 -3.28 -13.58
CA HIS A 64 -0.43 -1.95 -13.80
C HIS A 64 -0.18 -1.20 -12.49
N TYR A 65 0.77 -0.26 -12.52
CA TYR A 65 1.10 0.63 -11.42
C TYR A 65 0.80 2.08 -11.82
N ASP A 66 0.04 2.79 -11.00
CA ASP A 66 -0.28 4.21 -11.22
C ASP A 66 0.93 5.08 -10.90
N LEU A 67 1.49 5.74 -11.91
CA LEU A 67 2.62 6.68 -11.75
C LEU A 67 2.21 7.98 -11.05
N ASN A 68 0.92 8.32 -11.05
CA ASN A 68 0.41 9.51 -10.40
C ASN A 68 -0.01 9.19 -8.96
N PRO A 69 0.31 10.04 -7.96
CA PRO A 69 -0.19 9.85 -6.60
C PRO A 69 -1.71 9.74 -6.56
N VAL A 70 -2.21 8.68 -5.92
CA VAL A 70 -3.65 8.44 -5.75
C VAL A 70 -4.02 8.66 -4.30
N ALA A 71 -4.97 9.57 -4.05
CA ALA A 71 -5.59 9.73 -2.74
C ALA A 71 -7.10 9.48 -2.79
N GLU A 72 -7.63 8.80 -1.78
CA GLU A 72 -9.02 8.35 -1.74
C GLU A 72 -9.64 8.54 -0.35
N LEU A 73 -10.97 8.56 -0.32
CA LEU A 73 -11.70 8.51 0.95
C LEU A 73 -11.50 7.15 1.60
N PHE A 74 -11.26 7.18 2.90
CA PHE A 74 -11.10 6.00 3.72
C PHE A 74 -12.26 5.92 4.72
N PRO A 75 -13.33 5.18 4.38
CA PRO A 75 -14.52 5.13 5.22
C PRO A 75 -14.26 4.30 6.49
N PRO A 76 -14.91 4.63 7.63
CA PRO A 76 -14.74 3.88 8.87
C PRO A 76 -15.03 2.37 8.76
N ALA A 77 -15.90 1.96 7.83
CA ALA A 77 -16.17 0.55 7.57
C ALA A 77 -14.93 -0.23 7.12
N ALA A 78 -14.00 0.41 6.40
CA ALA A 78 -12.78 -0.23 5.94
C ALA A 78 -11.83 -0.58 7.10
N LEU A 79 -11.89 0.12 8.23
CA LEU A 79 -11.15 -0.25 9.45
C LEU A 79 -11.63 -1.58 10.04
N ARG A 80 -12.92 -1.90 9.89
CA ARG A 80 -13.51 -3.12 10.47
C ARG A 80 -13.23 -4.37 9.65
N ASN A 81 -13.01 -4.20 8.35
CA ASN A 81 -12.99 -5.30 7.38
C ASN A 81 -11.59 -5.66 6.87
N ASN A 82 -10.58 -4.85 7.18
CA ASN A 82 -9.23 -5.04 6.67
C ASN A 82 -8.22 -5.20 7.81
N THR A 83 -7.11 -5.86 7.51
CA THR A 83 -5.93 -5.86 8.37
C THR A 83 -5.09 -4.62 8.08
N PHE A 84 -4.59 -3.95 9.13
CA PHE A 84 -3.68 -2.81 9.04
C PHE A 84 -2.45 -3.10 9.89
N LEU A 85 -1.28 -3.15 9.26
CA LEU A 85 0.00 -3.39 9.93
C LEU A 85 0.87 -2.14 9.77
N PRO A 86 1.24 -1.44 10.87
CA PRO A 86 2.09 -0.28 10.77
C PRO A 86 3.50 -0.70 10.35
N LEU A 87 4.06 -0.01 9.34
CA LEU A 87 5.43 -0.22 8.89
C LEU A 87 6.42 0.70 9.60
N GLY A 88 5.92 1.82 10.13
CA GLY A 88 6.73 2.86 10.77
C GLY A 88 6.18 4.26 10.51
N THR A 89 6.84 5.25 11.11
CA THR A 89 6.55 6.67 10.90
C THR A 89 7.62 7.27 9.99
N PHE A 90 7.20 7.81 8.86
CA PHE A 90 8.09 8.28 7.81
C PHE A 90 7.96 9.79 7.62
N THR A 91 9.10 10.44 7.34
CA THR A 91 9.15 11.82 6.86
C THR A 91 8.65 11.92 5.41
N ARG A 92 8.42 13.14 4.92
CA ARG A 92 8.06 13.35 3.51
C ARG A 92 9.10 12.77 2.55
N LEU A 93 10.38 13.05 2.77
CA LEU A 93 11.46 12.55 1.92
C LEU A 93 11.49 11.01 1.88
N GLN A 94 11.28 10.36 3.02
CA GLN A 94 11.20 8.90 3.06
C GLN A 94 9.95 8.40 2.31
N ARG A 95 8.79 9.04 2.43
CA ARG A 95 7.60 8.64 1.65
C ARG A 95 7.79 8.83 0.16
N ASP A 96 8.46 9.91 -0.27
CA ASP A 96 8.85 10.09 -1.66
C ASP A 96 9.80 8.97 -2.12
N ARG A 97 10.70 8.50 -1.24
CA ARG A 97 11.54 7.34 -1.53
C ARG A 97 10.74 6.05 -1.66
N ILE A 98 9.73 5.82 -0.81
CA ILE A 98 8.81 4.66 -0.94
C ILE A 98 8.11 4.69 -2.32
N LEU A 99 7.65 5.86 -2.78
CA LEU A 99 7.02 6.01 -4.09
C LEU A 99 7.98 5.66 -5.24
N GLN A 100 9.25 6.08 -5.14
CA GLN A 100 10.29 5.71 -6.11
C GLN A 100 10.57 4.21 -6.11
N LEU A 101 10.68 3.58 -4.93
CA LEU A 101 10.87 2.13 -4.81
C LEU A 101 9.70 1.37 -5.43
N ALA A 102 8.47 1.82 -5.16
CA ALA A 102 7.26 1.23 -5.74
C ALA A 102 7.26 1.31 -7.26
N GLN A 103 7.59 2.48 -7.83
CA GLN A 103 7.72 2.65 -9.28
C GLN A 103 8.78 1.72 -9.90
N ASN A 104 9.87 1.46 -9.19
CA ASN A 104 10.98 0.63 -9.65
C ASN A 104 10.78 -0.87 -9.35
N THR A 105 9.74 -1.24 -8.59
CA THR A 105 9.48 -2.63 -8.25
C THR A 105 8.93 -3.35 -9.48
N PRO A 106 9.63 -4.38 -9.98
CA PRO A 106 9.29 -5.00 -11.25
C PRO A 106 7.97 -5.78 -11.19
N PHE A 107 7.22 -5.80 -12.27
CA PHE A 107 6.09 -6.69 -12.46
C PHE A 107 5.90 -7.03 -13.93
N VAL A 108 5.30 -8.18 -14.21
CA VAL A 108 4.89 -8.58 -15.56
C VAL A 108 3.38 -8.36 -15.67
N SER A 109 2.97 -7.49 -16.60
CA SER A 109 1.56 -7.07 -16.73
C SER A 109 0.61 -8.26 -16.96
N LYS A 110 1.05 -9.30 -17.66
CA LYS A 110 0.25 -10.49 -17.98
C LYS A 110 0.55 -11.71 -17.11
N SER A 111 1.25 -11.51 -15.99
CA SER A 111 1.60 -12.58 -15.06
C SER A 111 0.36 -13.31 -14.55
N THR A 112 0.45 -14.63 -14.46
CA THR A 112 -0.57 -15.49 -13.84
C THR A 112 -0.12 -16.05 -12.49
N VAL A 113 1.17 -15.89 -12.14
CA VAL A 113 1.79 -16.47 -10.93
C VAL A 113 2.26 -15.40 -9.94
N ASN A 114 2.71 -14.25 -10.44
CA ASN A 114 3.19 -13.12 -9.66
C ASN A 114 2.18 -11.96 -9.66
N GLY A 115 1.35 -11.88 -8.63
CA GLY A 115 0.36 -10.81 -8.47
C GLY A 115 0.75 -9.68 -7.51
N CYS A 116 -0.25 -8.92 -7.06
CA CYS A 116 -0.08 -7.77 -6.15
C CYS A 116 0.63 -8.10 -4.82
N ARG A 117 0.47 -9.31 -4.27
CA ARG A 117 1.18 -9.75 -3.06
C ARG A 117 2.68 -9.97 -3.29
N VAL A 118 3.05 -10.50 -4.46
CA VAL A 118 4.47 -10.66 -4.84
C VAL A 118 5.10 -9.29 -5.00
N TRP A 119 4.45 -8.40 -5.76
CA TRP A 119 4.93 -7.04 -5.94
C TRP A 119 5.07 -6.28 -4.61
N THR A 120 4.10 -6.42 -3.71
CA THR A 120 4.18 -5.78 -2.38
C THR A 120 5.31 -6.36 -1.53
N ARG A 121 5.57 -7.67 -1.63
CA ARG A 121 6.72 -8.30 -0.97
C ARG A 121 8.02 -7.65 -1.42
N ASP A 122 8.22 -7.58 -2.74
CA ASP A 122 9.44 -7.05 -3.33
C ASP A 122 9.64 -5.57 -2.97
N LEU A 123 8.56 -4.78 -2.92
CA LEU A 123 8.62 -3.40 -2.43
C LEU A 123 9.07 -3.33 -0.96
N LEU A 124 8.54 -4.18 -0.09
CA LEU A 124 8.95 -4.21 1.32
C LEU A 124 10.39 -4.70 1.49
N GLU A 125 10.84 -5.67 0.70
CA GLU A 125 12.24 -6.11 0.67
C GLU A 125 13.15 -4.95 0.23
N ALA A 126 12.75 -4.16 -0.78
CA ALA A 126 13.47 -2.97 -1.21
C ALA A 126 13.53 -1.88 -0.12
N MET A 127 12.43 -1.63 0.58
CA MET A 127 12.39 -0.71 1.73
C MET A 127 13.28 -1.18 2.89
N MET A 128 13.30 -2.49 3.15
CA MET A 128 14.15 -3.08 4.18
C MET A 128 15.64 -2.97 3.84
N ASN A 129 16.00 -3.20 2.58
CA ASN A 129 17.38 -3.06 2.09
C ASN A 129 17.89 -1.61 2.17
N GLU A 130 17.00 -0.61 2.14
CA GLU A 130 17.34 0.79 2.39
C GLU A 130 17.28 1.20 3.86
N GLY A 131 17.06 0.25 4.77
CA GLY A 131 16.98 0.51 6.21
C GLY A 131 15.73 1.31 6.62
N MET A 132 14.71 1.37 5.75
CA MET A 132 13.47 2.10 6.02
C MET A 132 12.52 1.34 6.95
N ILE A 133 12.58 0.00 6.90
CA ILE A 133 11.90 -0.90 7.83
C ILE A 133 12.90 -1.94 8.34
N SER A 134 12.68 -2.46 9.54
CA SER A 134 13.50 -3.54 10.08
C SER A 134 13.06 -4.91 9.57
N GLN A 135 13.96 -5.89 9.66
CA GLN A 135 13.65 -7.31 9.44
C GLN A 135 12.46 -7.77 10.30
N GLU A 136 12.40 -7.32 11.56
CA GLU A 136 11.29 -7.66 12.47
C GLU A 136 9.94 -7.15 11.93
N ILE A 137 9.87 -5.91 11.45
CA ILE A 137 8.65 -5.36 10.85
C ILE A 137 8.27 -6.14 9.59
N PHE A 138 9.24 -6.49 8.75
CA PHE A 138 9.01 -7.30 7.57
C PHE A 138 8.42 -8.67 7.93
N GLU A 139 8.99 -9.37 8.91
CA GLU A 139 8.51 -10.67 9.38
C GLU A 139 7.13 -10.61 10.03
N GLN A 140 6.84 -9.57 10.82
CA GLN A 140 5.50 -9.34 11.38
C GLN A 140 4.45 -9.16 10.27
N VAL A 141 4.82 -8.43 9.21
CA VAL A 141 3.96 -8.25 8.04
C VAL A 141 3.74 -9.56 7.30
N ASP A 142 4.80 -10.31 7.00
CA ASP A 142 4.71 -11.59 6.29
C ASP A 142 3.92 -12.62 7.10
N TYR A 143 4.01 -12.59 8.44
CA TYR A 143 3.19 -13.43 9.29
C TYR A 143 1.69 -13.05 9.26
N GLY A 144 1.38 -11.75 9.42
CA GLY A 144 -0.02 -11.28 9.48
C GLY A 144 -0.73 -11.23 8.12
N VAL A 145 0.04 -11.06 7.05
CA VAL A 145 -0.42 -11.05 5.66
C VAL A 145 0.64 -11.81 4.87
N PRO A 146 0.53 -13.14 4.73
CA PRO A 146 1.51 -13.93 3.98
C PRO A 146 1.80 -13.30 2.63
N LEU A 147 3.03 -12.88 2.37
CA LEU A 147 3.41 -12.27 1.10
C LEU A 147 4.10 -13.34 0.26
N VAL A 148 3.55 -13.57 -0.93
CA VAL A 148 4.02 -14.63 -1.82
C VAL A 148 5.40 -14.24 -2.36
N LYS A 149 6.34 -15.19 -2.36
CA LYS A 149 7.65 -14.99 -2.99
C LYS A 149 7.51 -15.00 -4.50
N ARG A 150 8.30 -14.18 -5.19
CA ARG A 150 8.34 -14.18 -6.66
C ARG A 150 8.73 -15.55 -7.20
N MET A 151 8.00 -15.99 -8.23
CA MET A 151 8.25 -17.21 -8.99
C MET A 151 8.71 -16.85 -10.42
N ALA A 152 9.31 -17.81 -11.11
CA ALA A 152 9.57 -17.67 -12.55
C ALA A 152 8.24 -17.60 -13.32
N GLU A 153 8.20 -16.75 -14.35
CA GLU A 153 7.07 -16.59 -15.28
C GLU A 153 7.06 -17.67 -16.37
#